data_AF-A0A1Z7Z249-F1
#
_entry.id   AF-A0A1Z7Z249-F1
#
_cell.length_a   1.000
_cell.length_b   1.000
_cell.length_c   1.000
_cell.angle_alpha   90.00
_cell.angle_beta   90.00
_cell.angle_gamma   90.00
#
_symmetry.space_group_name_H-M   'P 1'
#
loop_
_entity.id
_entity.type
_entity.pdbx_description
1 polymer ?
#
loop_
_entity_poly.entity_id
_entity_poly.type
_entity_poly.pdbx_seq_one_letter_code
_entity_poly.pdbx_strand_id
1 'polypeptide(L)'
;MPFIRVTTQEGTFDKATQNKFMKEITDAVLTAEGANPEDSGAQSLAWAYYTEQRKGDIYIGKQNIDNAPVLIRVTTPKGALNHAANNALAKSINAIVNDFAGAYENRLNHW
;
A
#
# COMPACT_ATOMS: atom_id res chain seq x y z
N MET A 1 14.04 -2.87 8.76
CA MET A 1 12.64 -3.17 9.09
C MET A 1 11.76 -2.47 8.08
N PRO A 2 10.69 -3.11 7.59
CA PRO A 2 9.82 -2.49 6.61
C PRO A 2 8.99 -1.38 7.26
N PHE A 3 8.93 -0.23 6.58
CA PHE A 3 8.00 0.85 6.89
C PHE A 3 7.02 1.03 5.74
N ILE A 4 5.73 1.00 6.08
CA ILE A 4 4.61 1.08 5.15
C ILE A 4 3.83 2.34 5.49
N ARG A 5 3.62 3.21 4.51
CA ARG A 5 2.74 4.36 4.63
C ARG A 5 1.70 4.33 3.53
N VAL A 6 0.44 4.19 3.94
CA VAL A 6 -0.73 4.31 3.09
C VAL A 6 -1.32 5.69 3.27
N THR A 7 -1.55 6.38 2.15
CA THR A 7 -2.25 7.67 2.11
C THR A 7 -3.46 7.57 1.21
N THR A 8 -4.63 7.93 1.74
CA THR A 8 -5.89 7.96 1.01
C THR A 8 -6.55 9.33 1.11
N GLN A 9 -7.60 9.53 0.34
CA GLN A 9 -8.55 10.61 0.61
C GLN A 9 -9.38 10.27 1.84
N GLU A 10 -9.84 11.29 2.54
CA GLU A 10 -10.75 11.15 3.67
C GLU A 10 -12.03 10.42 3.29
N GLY A 11 -12.34 9.36 4.03
CA GLY A 11 -13.52 8.54 3.83
C GLY A 11 -13.40 7.56 2.66
N THR A 12 -12.20 7.32 2.12
CA THR A 12 -11.98 6.25 1.13
C THR A 12 -12.35 4.88 1.71
N PHE A 13 -11.96 4.59 2.96
CA PHE A 13 -12.27 3.35 3.65
C PHE A 13 -12.80 3.63 5.07
N ASP A 14 -13.79 2.87 5.51
CA ASP A 14 -14.16 2.83 6.93
C ASP A 14 -13.07 2.15 7.77
N LYS A 15 -13.13 2.30 9.10
CA LYS A 15 -12.04 1.82 9.96
C LYS A 15 -11.83 0.30 9.91
N ALA A 16 -12.89 -0.47 9.73
CA ALA A 16 -12.80 -1.92 9.62
C ALA A 16 -12.08 -2.33 8.32
N THR A 17 -12.40 -1.65 7.22
CA THR A 17 -11.78 -1.84 5.91
C THR A 17 -10.33 -1.37 5.93
N GLN A 18 -10.02 -0.24 6.58
CA GLN A 18 -8.64 0.20 6.81
C GLN A 18 -7.80 -0.87 7.50
N ASN A 19 -8.32 -1.47 8.58
CA ASN A 19 -7.57 -2.48 9.34
C ASN A 19 -7.28 -3.74 8.50
N LYS A 20 -8.26 -4.21 7.72
CA LYS A 20 -8.07 -5.35 6.81
C LYS A 20 -7.07 -5.02 5.70
N PHE A 21 -7.22 -3.86 5.07
CA PHE A 21 -6.33 -3.38 4.03
C PHE A 21 -4.88 -3.28 4.52
N MET A 22 -4.67 -2.67 5.69
CA MET A 22 -3.34 -2.56 6.29
C MET A 22 -2.74 -3.91 6.66
N LYS A 23 -3.55 -4.89 7.09
CA LYS A 23 -3.09 -6.26 7.32
C LYS A 23 -2.55 -6.85 6.02
N GLU A 24 -3.34 -6.86 4.95
CA GLU A 24 -2.96 -7.50 3.69
C GLU A 24 -1.73 -6.85 3.05
N ILE A 25 -1.62 -5.52 3.07
CA ILE A 25 -0.42 -4.83 2.60
C ILE A 25 0.80 -5.21 3.45
N THR A 26 0.65 -5.31 4.77
CA THR A 26 1.76 -5.70 5.67
C THR A 26 2.20 -7.13 5.40
N ASP A 27 1.27 -8.07 5.26
CA ASP A 27 1.55 -9.47 4.97
C ASP A 27 2.27 -9.62 3.61
N ALA A 28 1.84 -8.87 2.60
CA ALA A 28 2.48 -8.87 1.28
C ALA A 28 3.94 -8.37 1.36
N VAL A 29 4.20 -7.31 2.12
CA VAL A 29 5.55 -6.78 2.31
C VAL A 29 6.44 -7.77 3.08
N LEU A 30 5.94 -8.35 4.17
CA LEU A 30 6.67 -9.36 4.95
C LEU A 30 7.01 -10.58 4.08
N THR A 31 6.03 -11.07 3.31
CA THR A 31 6.23 -12.19 2.39
C THR A 31 7.27 -11.85 1.33
N ALA A 32 7.25 -10.64 0.77
CA ALA A 32 8.21 -10.21 -0.24
C ALA A 32 9.65 -10.07 0.31
N GLU A 33 9.80 -9.70 1.58
CA GLU A 33 11.10 -9.73 2.27
C GLU A 33 11.55 -11.15 2.66
N GLY A 34 10.74 -12.19 2.37
CA GLY A 34 11.02 -13.59 2.69
C GLY A 34 10.69 -13.99 4.13
N ALA A 35 9.96 -13.15 4.86
CA ALA A 35 9.49 -13.45 6.20
C ALA A 35 8.15 -14.20 6.17
N ASN A 36 7.83 -14.93 7.25
CA ASN A 36 6.50 -15.48 7.44
C ASN A 36 5.57 -14.39 8.01
N PRO A 37 4.47 -14.00 7.34
CA PRO A 37 3.57 -12.97 7.85
C PRO A 37 2.85 -13.37 9.14
N GLU A 38 2.77 -14.66 9.47
CA GLU A 38 2.18 -15.16 10.72
C GLU A 38 3.20 -15.27 11.87
N ASP A 39 4.48 -14.95 11.63
CA ASP A 39 5.50 -14.94 12.67
C ASP A 39 5.44 -13.64 13.49
N SER A 40 5.20 -13.77 14.80
CA SER A 40 5.11 -12.62 15.72
C SER A 40 6.39 -11.77 15.77
N GLY A 41 7.55 -12.39 15.55
CA GLY A 41 8.83 -11.68 15.46
C GLY A 41 8.88 -10.79 14.23
N ALA A 42 8.54 -11.32 13.05
CA ALA A 42 8.44 -10.57 11.80
C ALA A 42 7.43 -9.42 11.90
N GLN A 43 6.24 -9.69 12.45
CA GLN A 43 5.19 -8.69 12.64
C GLN A 43 5.66 -7.52 13.53
N SER A 44 6.41 -7.81 14.60
CA SER A 44 6.90 -6.77 15.53
C SER A 44 7.85 -5.75 14.89
N LEU A 45 8.47 -6.12 13.76
CA LEU A 45 9.40 -5.27 13.02
C LEU A 45 8.69 -4.43 11.95
N ALA A 46 7.48 -4.81 11.51
CA ALA A 46 6.76 -4.09 10.47
C ALA A 46 6.02 -2.88 11.03
N TRP A 47 6.36 -1.69 10.55
CA TRP A 47 5.71 -0.44 10.98
C TRP A 47 4.81 0.06 9.87
N ALA A 48 3.54 0.30 10.18
CA ALA A 48 2.54 0.62 9.17
C ALA A 48 1.62 1.77 9.59
N TYR A 49 1.57 2.84 8.79
CA TYR A 49 0.73 4.01 9.03
C TYR A 49 -0.34 4.15 7.95
N TYR A 50 -1.56 4.46 8.38
CA TYR A 50 -2.65 4.89 7.50
C TYR A 50 -2.95 6.36 7.77
N THR A 51 -2.85 7.20 6.75
CA THR A 51 -3.10 8.64 6.85
C THR A 51 -4.10 9.10 5.81
N GLU A 52 -5.10 9.86 6.22
CA GLU A 52 -6.07 10.47 5.29
C GLU A 52 -5.66 11.90 4.96
N GLN A 53 -5.85 12.30 3.71
CA GLN A 53 -5.78 13.68 3.24
C GLN A 53 -7.21 14.19 3.03
N ARG A 54 -7.47 15.46 3.36
CA ARG A 54 -8.81 16.03 3.20
C ARG A 54 -9.22 16.02 1.73
N LYS A 55 -10.52 15.90 1.49
CA LYS A 55 -11.09 16.12 0.15
C LYS A 55 -10.73 17.54 -0.31
N GLY A 56 -10.29 17.70 -1.56
CA GLY A 56 -9.81 19.00 -2.06
C GLY A 56 -8.30 19.25 -1.88
N ASP A 57 -7.57 18.43 -1.12
CA ASP A 57 -6.13 18.61 -0.91
C ASP A 57 -5.24 17.70 -1.77
N ILE A 58 -5.83 16.79 -2.56
CA ILE A 58 -5.08 15.84 -3.40
C ILE A 58 -5.09 16.28 -4.86
N TYR A 59 -3.90 16.53 -5.41
CA TYR A 59 -3.73 16.93 -6.81
C TYR A 59 -2.98 15.85 -7.60
N ILE A 60 -3.51 15.44 -8.75
CA ILE A 60 -2.83 14.55 -9.70
C ILE A 60 -2.82 15.23 -11.07
N GLY A 61 -1.65 15.30 -11.70
CA GLY A 61 -1.53 15.91 -13.03
C GLY A 61 -1.99 17.38 -13.07
N LYS A 62 -1.78 18.14 -11.98
CA LYS A 62 -2.23 19.54 -11.79
C LYS A 62 -3.73 19.72 -11.52
N GLN A 63 -4.51 18.64 -11.38
CA GLN A 63 -5.95 18.72 -11.11
C GLN A 63 -6.25 18.17 -9.72
N ASN A 64 -7.15 18.83 -9.00
CA ASN A 64 -7.78 18.21 -7.85
C ASN A 64 -8.78 17.16 -8.35
N ILE A 65 -8.78 15.97 -7.77
CA ILE A 65 -9.66 14.88 -8.18
C ILE A 65 -10.50 14.38 -7.01
N ASP A 66 -11.78 14.14 -7.26
CA ASP A 66 -12.75 13.77 -6.23
C ASP A 66 -12.61 12.32 -5.74
N ASN A 67 -11.99 11.46 -6.54
CA ASN A 67 -11.74 10.05 -6.22
C ASN A 67 -10.25 9.75 -6.39
N ALA A 68 -9.43 10.22 -5.46
CA ALA A 68 -7.99 9.99 -5.54
C ALA A 68 -7.62 8.50 -5.35
N PRO A 69 -6.62 7.98 -6.08
CA PRO A 69 -6.10 6.64 -5.84
C PRO A 69 -5.43 6.56 -4.46
N VAL A 70 -5.27 5.33 -3.98
CA VAL A 70 -4.46 5.04 -2.79
C VAL A 70 -2.98 5.21 -3.13
N LEU A 71 -2.25 6.01 -2.34
CA LEU A 71 -0.79 6.12 -2.41
C LEU A 71 -0.15 5.21 -1.37
N ILE A 72 0.71 4.30 -1.80
CA ILE A 72 1.40 3.35 -0.92
C ILE A 72 2.90 3.56 -1.07
N ARG A 73 3.57 3.84 0.04
CA ARG A 73 5.02 3.88 0.13
C ARG A 73 5.49 2.73 1.00
N VAL A 74 6.30 1.86 0.41
CA VAL A 74 7.02 0.82 1.13
C VAL A 74 8.50 1.18 1.16
N THR A 75 9.12 1.10 2.34
CA THR A 75 10.55 1.27 2.53
C THR A 75 11.09 0.04 3.24
N THR A 76 12.07 -0.62 2.66
CA THR A 76 12.67 -1.86 3.17
C THR A 76 14.17 -1.66 3.43
N PRO A 77 14.83 -2.50 4.24
CA PRO A 77 16.29 -2.50 4.34
C PRO A 77 16.95 -2.65 2.97
N LYS A 78 18.11 -2.02 2.81
CA LYS A 78 18.94 -2.23 1.62
C LYS A 78 19.22 -3.72 1.43
N GLY A 79 18.90 -4.23 0.25
CA GLY A 79 19.11 -5.64 -0.12
C GLY A 79 17.98 -6.59 0.30
N ALA A 80 16.96 -6.13 1.03
CA ALA A 80 15.81 -6.97 1.38
C ALA A 80 14.97 -7.36 0.15
N LEU A 81 14.86 -6.46 -0.84
CA LEU A 81 14.19 -6.72 -2.11
C LEU A 81 15.19 -6.55 -3.26
N ASN A 82 15.28 -7.57 -4.12
CA ASN A 82 15.87 -7.43 -5.45
C ASN A 82 14.82 -6.88 -6.44
N HIS A 83 15.23 -6.55 -7.68
CA HIS A 83 14.34 -5.97 -8.68
C HIS A 83 13.12 -6.86 -8.99
N ALA A 84 13.32 -8.18 -9.09
CA ALA A 84 12.23 -9.11 -9.36
C ALA A 84 11.23 -9.18 -8.20
N ALA A 85 11.72 -9.26 -6.96
CA ALA A 85 10.89 -9.26 -5.75
C ALA A 85 10.14 -7.93 -5.60
N ASN A 86 10.79 -6.80 -5.90
CA ASN A 86 10.15 -5.49 -5.87
C ASN A 86 8.99 -5.38 -6.89
N ASN A 87 9.19 -5.89 -8.11
CA ASN A 87 8.13 -5.88 -9.13
C ASN A 87 6.99 -6.85 -8.77
N ALA A 88 7.32 -8.00 -8.19
CA ALA A 88 6.31 -8.93 -7.69
C ALA A 88 5.49 -8.33 -6.55
N LEU A 89 6.14 -7.65 -5.60
CA LEU A 89 5.48 -6.92 -4.52
C LEU A 89 4.56 -5.82 -5.06
N ALA A 90 5.02 -5.01 -6.02
CA ALA A 90 4.21 -3.98 -6.64
C ALA A 90 2.93 -4.56 -7.29
N LYS A 91 3.04 -5.70 -7.98
CA LYS A 91 1.88 -6.41 -8.56
C LYS A 91 0.93 -6.95 -7.49
N SER A 92 1.47 -7.55 -6.42
CA SER A 92 0.67 -8.05 -5.30
C SER A 92 -0.09 -6.92 -4.61
N ILE A 93 0.58 -5.80 -4.31
CA ILE A 93 -0.05 -4.62 -3.74
C ILE A 93 -1.13 -4.06 -4.68
N ASN A 94 -0.88 -4.01 -5.99
CA ASN A 94 -1.88 -3.55 -6.95
C ASN A 94 -3.13 -4.45 -6.98
N ALA A 95 -2.97 -5.78 -6.85
CA ALA A 95 -4.10 -6.68 -6.72
C ALA A 95 -4.92 -6.38 -5.44
N ILE A 96 -4.25 -6.24 -4.30
CA ILE A 96 -4.90 -5.87 -3.02
C ILE A 96 -5.64 -4.54 -3.15
N VAL A 97 -5.04 -3.52 -3.78
CA VAL A 97 -5.72 -2.24 -4.01
C VAL A 97 -6.98 -2.42 -4.87
N ASN A 98 -6.91 -3.21 -5.93
CA ASN A 98 -8.06 -3.46 -6.80
C ASN A 98 -9.20 -4.18 -6.06
N ASP A 99 -8.88 -5.10 -5.15
CA ASP A 99 -9.89 -5.83 -4.38
C ASP A 99 -10.65 -4.92 -3.40
N PHE A 100 -10.01 -3.85 -2.91
CA PHE A 100 -10.60 -2.93 -1.93
C PHE A 100 -11.19 -1.65 -2.54
N ALA A 101 -10.54 -1.09 -3.55
CA ALA A 101 -10.89 0.21 -4.14
C ALA A 101 -11.43 0.11 -5.58
N GLY A 102 -11.40 -1.09 -6.17
CA GLY A 102 -11.72 -1.31 -7.58
C GLY A 102 -10.54 -0.99 -8.51
N ALA A 103 -10.66 -1.43 -9.76
CA ALA A 103 -9.68 -1.14 -10.79
C ALA A 103 -9.69 0.36 -11.15
N TYR A 104 -8.52 0.96 -11.18
CA TYR A 104 -8.37 2.35 -11.60
C TYR A 104 -8.21 2.42 -13.12
N GLU A 105 -9.29 2.71 -13.85
CA GLU A 105 -9.30 2.72 -15.31
C GLU A 105 -8.47 3.88 -15.90
N ASN A 106 -7.92 3.67 -17.11
CA ASN A 106 -7.30 4.69 -17.96
C ASN A 106 -6.04 5.39 -17.41
N ARG A 107 -5.27 4.75 -16.52
CA ARG A 107 -3.90 5.19 -16.17
C ARG A 107 -2.84 4.26 -16.72
N LEU A 108 -1.76 4.86 -17.23
CA LEU A 108 -0.52 4.18 -17.56
C LEU A 108 0.18 3.75 -16.27
N ASN A 109 -0.32 2.72 -15.60
CA ASN A 109 0.38 2.07 -14.50
C ASN A 109 1.45 1.14 -15.10
N HIS A 110 2.46 1.73 -15.75
CA HIS A 110 3.67 1.02 -16.11
C HIS A 110 4.62 1.07 -14.92
N TRP A 111 4.57 0.06 -14.07
CA TRP A 111 5.60 -0.22 -13.06
C TRP A 111 6.33 -1.50 -13.45
#